data_AF-A0A848LWH9-F1
#
_entry.id   AF-A0A848LWH9-F1
#
_cell.length_a   1.000
_cell.length_b   1.000
_cell.length_c   1.000
_cell.angle_alpha   90.00
_cell.angle_beta   90.00
_cell.angle_gamma   90.00
#
_symmetry.space_group_name_H-M   'P 1'
#
loop_
_entity.id
_entity.type
_entity.pdbx_description
1 polymer ?
#
loop_
_entity_poly.entity_id
_entity_poly.type
_entity_poly.pdbx_seq_one_letter_code
_entity_poly.pdbx_strand_id
1 'polypeptide(L)'
;EVYKRQPTVRAPAYVAPTAEDFLQRAVRLEREGQVERAIEVLTRGIEREPGAAALYGKLALILVHQRKDYARAVELLERAVELEPGHPVLQQNLLKLTGLAAAAAGQRKEPKRGLFARLTGRRG
;
A
#
# COMPACT_ATOMS: atom_id res chain seq x y z
N GLU A 1 56.55 -25.73 -19.50
CA GLU A 1 55.48 -25.66 -18.48
C GLU A 1 54.32 -24.83 -19.02
N VAL A 2 53.14 -25.45 -19.10
CA VAL A 2 51.93 -24.86 -19.68
C VAL A 2 51.22 -24.08 -18.58
N TYR A 3 51.23 -22.74 -18.67
CA TYR A 3 50.48 -21.87 -17.77
C TYR A 3 48.98 -22.21 -17.83
N LYS A 4 48.48 -22.83 -16.76
CA LYS A 4 47.06 -23.13 -16.56
C LYS A 4 46.30 -21.80 -16.46
N ARG A 5 45.61 -21.41 -17.53
CA ARG A 5 44.62 -20.32 -17.49
C ARG A 5 43.49 -20.77 -16.56
N GLN A 6 43.37 -20.13 -15.40
CA GLN A 6 42.22 -20.32 -14.52
C GLN A 6 40.98 -19.73 -15.21
N PRO A 7 39.83 -20.42 -15.24
CA PRO A 7 38.60 -19.83 -15.76
C PRO A 7 38.16 -18.73 -14.78
N THR A 8 38.18 -17.48 -15.22
CA THR A 8 37.55 -16.37 -14.49
C THR A 8 36.06 -16.62 -14.44
N VAL A 9 35.56 -17.04 -13.29
CA VAL A 9 34.12 -17.10 -13.03
C VAL A 9 33.61 -15.67 -13.07
N ARG A 10 32.93 -15.29 -14.17
CA ARG A 10 32.26 -13.99 -14.28
C ARG A 10 31.23 -13.95 -13.15
N ALA A 11 31.43 -13.08 -12.16
CA ALA A 11 30.45 -12.84 -11.11
C ALA A 11 29.08 -12.61 -11.78
N PRO A 12 27.98 -13.19 -11.26
CA PRO A 12 26.66 -12.96 -11.84
C PRO A 12 26.45 -11.46 -11.92
N ALA A 13 26.11 -10.96 -13.12
CA ALA A 13 25.79 -9.55 -13.29
C ALA A 13 24.69 -9.21 -12.28
N TYR A 14 24.93 -8.22 -11.43
CA TYR A 14 23.91 -7.75 -10.51
C TYR A 14 22.72 -7.26 -11.35
N VAL A 15 21.62 -8.00 -11.30
CA VAL A 15 20.35 -7.59 -11.90
C VAL A 15 19.64 -6.75 -10.85
N ALA A 16 19.40 -5.48 -11.17
CA ALA A 16 18.65 -4.61 -10.28
C ALA A 16 17.24 -5.19 -10.05
N PRO A 17 16.70 -5.10 -8.82
CA PRO A 17 15.38 -5.63 -8.52
C PRO A 17 14.31 -4.90 -9.34
N THR A 18 13.37 -5.68 -9.87
CA THR A 18 12.20 -5.25 -10.63
C THR A 18 10.99 -5.05 -9.71
N ALA A 19 9.94 -4.42 -10.21
CA ALA A 19 8.66 -4.31 -9.50
C ALA A 19 8.13 -5.68 -9.06
N GLU A 20 8.29 -6.71 -9.88
CA GLU A 20 7.90 -8.08 -9.52
C GLU A 20 8.73 -8.60 -8.32
N ASP A 21 10.04 -8.32 -8.28
CA ASP A 21 10.89 -8.71 -7.14
C ASP A 21 10.44 -8.02 -5.83
N PHE A 22 10.11 -6.72 -5.91
CA PHE A 22 9.55 -5.99 -4.77
C PHE A 22 8.21 -6.56 -4.33
N LEU A 23 7.33 -6.88 -5.28
CA LEU A 23 6.01 -7.45 -5.03
C LEU A 23 6.11 -8.81 -4.33
N GLN A 24 6.90 -9.73 -4.89
CA GLN A 24 7.11 -11.07 -4.34
C GLN A 24 7.71 -11.02 -2.93
N ARG A 25 8.71 -10.15 -2.73
CA ARG A 25 9.32 -9.97 -1.40
C ARG A 25 8.31 -9.44 -0.39
N ALA A 26 7.49 -8.46 -0.77
CA ALA A 26 6.46 -7.92 0.11
C ALA A 26 5.38 -8.94 0.46
N VAL A 27 4.93 -9.75 -0.49
CA VAL A 27 3.97 -10.85 -0.27
C VAL A 27 4.53 -11.86 0.74
N ARG A 28 5.81 -12.25 0.60
CA ARG A 28 6.46 -13.14 1.56
C ARG A 28 6.51 -12.53 2.97
N LEU A 29 6.93 -11.27 3.08
CA LEU A 29 7.01 -10.57 4.36
C LEU A 29 5.64 -10.43 5.04
N GLU A 30 4.59 -10.14 4.28
CA GLU A 30 3.22 -10.10 4.80
C GLU A 30 2.78 -11.47 5.34
N ARG A 31 3.06 -12.57 4.60
CA ARG A 31 2.75 -13.94 5.06
C ARG A 31 3.50 -14.31 6.33
N GLU A 32 4.70 -13.78 6.51
CA GLU A 32 5.52 -13.93 7.73
C GLU A 32 5.05 -13.01 8.88
N GLY A 33 3.99 -12.22 8.69
CA GLY A 33 3.49 -11.26 9.68
C GLY A 33 4.34 -9.99 9.81
N GLN A 34 5.37 -9.82 8.97
CA GLN A 34 6.28 -8.68 8.98
C GLN A 34 5.72 -7.53 8.13
N VAL A 35 4.54 -7.06 8.53
CA VAL A 35 3.73 -6.08 7.78
C VAL A 35 4.49 -4.78 7.50
N GLU A 36 5.17 -4.23 8.51
CA GLU A 36 5.91 -2.97 8.39
C GLU A 36 7.02 -3.07 7.34
N ARG A 37 7.73 -4.20 7.31
CA ARG A 37 8.77 -4.46 6.31
C ARG A 37 8.18 -4.66 4.91
N ALA A 38 7.00 -5.29 4.80
CA ALA A 38 6.30 -5.42 3.53
C ALA A 38 5.93 -4.04 2.96
N ILE A 39 5.40 -3.14 3.80
CA ILE A 39 5.08 -1.76 3.44
C ILE A 39 6.33 -1.01 2.98
N GLU A 40 7.44 -1.13 3.70
CA GLU A 40 8.71 -0.48 3.32
C GLU A 40 9.22 -0.99 1.97
N VAL A 41 9.19 -2.30 1.74
CA VAL A 41 9.61 -2.91 0.46
C VAL A 41 8.76 -2.40 -0.70
N LEU A 42 7.44 -2.33 -0.54
CA LEU A 42 6.55 -1.81 -1.57
C LEU A 42 6.78 -0.32 -1.82
N THR A 43 7.00 0.47 -0.77
CA THR A 43 7.25 1.90 -0.89
C THR A 43 8.53 2.17 -1.69
N ARG A 44 9.61 1.45 -1.38
CA ARG A 44 10.87 1.52 -2.15
C ARG A 44 10.69 1.03 -3.60
N GLY A 45 9.87 0.00 -3.79
CA GLY A 45 9.52 -0.48 -5.12
C GLY A 45 8.79 0.57 -5.95
N ILE A 46 7.84 1.29 -5.34
CA ILE A 46 7.11 2.40 -5.97
C ILE A 46 8.05 3.57 -6.30
N GLU A 47 8.97 3.93 -5.39
CA GLU A 47 9.98 4.96 -5.66
C GLU A 47 10.88 4.59 -6.84
N ARG A 48 11.17 3.30 -7.00
CA ARG A 48 12.00 2.78 -8.10
C ARG A 48 11.23 2.67 -9.41
N GLU A 49 9.99 2.21 -9.35
CA GLU A 49 9.12 1.93 -10.49
C GLU A 49 7.72 2.54 -10.23
N PRO A 50 7.56 3.86 -10.40
CA PRO A 50 6.30 4.55 -10.13
C PRO A 50 5.19 4.20 -11.13
N GLY A 51 5.51 3.48 -12.21
CA GLY A 51 4.55 2.97 -13.18
C GLY A 51 3.98 1.59 -12.84
N ALA A 52 4.45 0.94 -11.77
CA ALA A 52 4.05 -0.42 -11.44
C ALA A 52 2.75 -0.46 -10.63
N ALA A 53 1.60 -0.49 -11.32
CA ALA A 53 0.26 -0.53 -10.71
C ALA A 53 0.11 -1.63 -9.65
N ALA A 54 0.72 -2.79 -9.86
CA ALA A 54 0.68 -3.92 -8.93
C ALA A 54 1.25 -3.58 -7.53
N LEU A 55 2.27 -2.72 -7.45
CA LEU A 55 2.88 -2.32 -6.19
C LEU A 55 1.94 -1.43 -5.36
N TYR A 56 1.31 -0.45 -6.02
CA TYR A 56 0.28 0.39 -5.41
C TYR A 56 -0.92 -0.45 -4.94
N GLY A 57 -1.39 -1.36 -5.80
CA GLY A 57 -2.46 -2.29 -5.50
C GLY A 57 -2.16 -3.14 -4.26
N LYS A 58 -0.97 -3.73 -4.19
CA LYS A 58 -0.56 -4.54 -3.04
C LYS A 58 -0.46 -3.72 -1.75
N LEU A 59 0.13 -2.53 -1.81
CA LEU A 59 0.29 -1.66 -0.64
C LEU A 59 -1.07 -1.23 -0.10
N ALA A 60 -2.01 -0.85 -0.96
CA ALA A 60 -3.37 -0.51 -0.59
C ALA A 60 -4.04 -1.66 0.18
N LEU A 61 -3.96 -2.90 -0.33
CA LEU A 61 -4.53 -4.07 0.35
C LEU A 61 -3.93 -4.29 1.74
N ILE A 62 -2.60 -4.15 1.89
CA ILE A 62 -1.96 -4.27 3.20
C ILE A 62 -2.49 -3.22 4.17
N LEU A 63 -2.63 -1.96 3.75
CA LEU A 63 -3.15 -0.88 4.59
C LEU A 63 -4.60 -1.13 5.02
N VAL A 64 -5.43 -1.66 4.12
CA VAL A 64 -6.81 -2.07 4.44
C VAL A 64 -6.83 -3.14 5.51
N HIS A 65 -6.10 -4.24 5.30
CA HIS A 65 -6.18 -5.42 6.16
C HIS A 65 -5.52 -5.21 7.51
N GLN A 66 -4.37 -4.53 7.54
CA GLN A 66 -3.53 -4.46 8.72
C GLN A 66 -3.74 -3.17 9.52
N ARG A 67 -4.10 -2.07 8.85
CA ARG A 67 -4.23 -0.74 9.51
C ARG A 67 -5.64 -0.18 9.48
N LYS A 68 -6.56 -0.78 8.71
CA LYS A 68 -7.91 -0.25 8.44
C LYS A 68 -7.85 1.21 7.95
N ASP A 69 -6.74 1.58 7.30
CA ASP A 69 -6.52 2.91 6.75
C ASP A 69 -7.12 2.97 5.35
N TYR A 70 -8.47 3.02 5.31
CA TYR A 70 -9.21 2.98 4.05
C TYR A 70 -8.94 4.22 3.20
N ALA A 71 -8.73 5.39 3.81
CA ALA A 71 -8.51 6.64 3.08
C ALA A 71 -7.23 6.57 2.25
N ARG A 72 -6.10 6.24 2.89
CA ARG A 72 -4.82 6.12 2.18
C ARG A 72 -4.81 4.98 1.18
N ALA A 73 -5.50 3.89 1.49
CA ALA A 73 -5.61 2.77 0.56
C ALA A 73 -6.41 3.15 -0.69
N VAL A 74 -7.45 4.01 -0.60
CA VAL A 74 -8.19 4.51 -1.78
C VAL A 74 -7.22 5.27 -2.70
N GLU A 75 -6.47 6.23 -2.17
CA GLU A 75 -5.54 7.06 -2.95
C GLU A 75 -4.51 6.21 -3.73
N LEU A 76 -3.95 5.19 -3.08
CA LEU A 76 -3.01 4.27 -3.72
C LEU A 76 -3.69 3.48 -4.84
N LEU A 77 -4.90 3.01 -4.60
CA LEU A 77 -5.62 2.20 -5.56
C LEU A 77 -6.16 3.00 -6.74
N GLU A 78 -6.50 4.28 -6.53
CA GLU A 78 -6.79 5.25 -7.60
C GLU A 78 -5.59 5.39 -8.52
N ARG A 79 -4.37 5.58 -7.97
CA ARG A 79 -3.16 5.58 -8.80
C ARG A 79 -2.92 4.27 -9.52
N ALA A 80 -3.18 3.13 -8.88
CA ALA A 80 -3.06 1.84 -9.56
C ALA A 80 -4.02 1.73 -10.76
N VAL A 81 -5.26 2.20 -10.63
CA VAL A 81 -6.25 2.22 -11.71
C VAL A 81 -5.89 3.22 -12.80
N GLU A 82 -5.34 4.38 -12.47
CA GLU A 82 -4.89 5.33 -13.49
C GLU A 82 -3.72 4.80 -14.32
N LEU A 83 -2.82 4.02 -13.70
CA LEU A 83 -1.72 3.35 -14.39
C LEU A 83 -2.21 2.20 -15.27
N GLU A 84 -3.21 1.43 -14.81
CA GLU A 84 -3.83 0.34 -15.57
C GLU A 84 -5.36 0.44 -15.58
N PRO A 85 -5.94 1.33 -16.40
CA PRO A 85 -7.39 1.58 -16.39
C PRO A 85 -8.22 0.37 -16.80
N GLY A 86 -7.65 -0.58 -17.53
CA GLY A 86 -8.30 -1.80 -17.97
C GLY A 86 -8.17 -2.99 -17.02
N HIS A 87 -7.51 -2.84 -15.86
CA HIS A 87 -7.28 -3.97 -14.96
C HIS A 87 -8.50 -4.23 -14.06
N PRO A 88 -9.30 -5.29 -14.32
CA PRO A 88 -10.60 -5.47 -13.68
C PRO A 88 -10.49 -5.64 -12.16
N VAL A 89 -9.41 -6.27 -11.67
CA VAL A 89 -9.21 -6.47 -10.23
C VAL A 89 -8.93 -5.15 -9.51
N LEU A 90 -8.23 -4.20 -10.15
CA LEU A 90 -7.92 -2.91 -9.50
C LEU A 90 -9.19 -2.07 -9.40
N GLN A 91 -9.98 -2.03 -10.47
CA GLN A 91 -11.29 -1.37 -10.49
C GLN A 91 -12.24 -1.96 -9.44
N GLN A 92 -12.32 -3.30 -9.34
CA GLN A 92 -13.19 -3.98 -8.40
C GLN A 92 -12.75 -3.76 -6.95
N ASN A 93 -11.43 -3.77 -6.70
CA ASN A 93 -10.87 -3.44 -5.40
C ASN A 93 -11.16 -1.97 -5.02
N LEU A 94 -11.11 -1.04 -5.98
CA LEU A 94 -11.40 0.38 -5.75
C LEU A 94 -12.85 0.59 -5.35
N LEU A 95 -13.77 0.00 -6.11
CA LEU A 95 -15.20 0.04 -5.81
C LEU A 95 -15.50 -0.51 -4.41
N LYS A 96 -14.92 -1.66 -4.06
CA LYS A 96 -15.09 -2.24 -2.72
C LYS A 96 -14.56 -1.31 -1.63
N LEU A 97 -13.39 -0.73 -1.88
CA LEU A 97 -12.68 0.07 -0.89
C LEU A 97 -13.33 1.43 -0.64
N THR A 98 -13.83 2.10 -1.68
CA THR A 98 -14.58 3.36 -1.52
C THR A 98 -15.87 3.14 -0.71
N GLY A 99 -16.55 2.00 -0.90
CA GLY A 99 -17.68 1.59 -0.07
C GLY A 99 -17.29 1.40 1.41
N LEU A 100 -16.17 0.72 1.68
CA LEU A 100 -15.65 0.55 3.04
C LEU A 100 -15.25 1.88 3.69
N ALA A 101 -14.61 2.77 2.93
CA ALA A 101 -14.24 4.11 3.40
C ALA A 101 -15.46 4.95 3.78
N ALA A 102 -16.50 4.95 2.92
CA ALA A 102 -17.77 5.64 3.20
C ALA A 102 -18.47 5.08 4.44
N ALA A 103 -18.53 3.75 4.59
CA ALA A 103 -19.10 3.09 5.76
C ALA A 103 -18.30 3.40 7.05
N ALA A 104 -16.97 3.49 6.97
CA ALA A 104 -16.13 3.86 8.10
C ALA A 104 -16.31 5.34 8.50
N ALA A 105 -16.49 6.23 7.53
CA ALA A 105 -16.79 7.64 7.78
C ALA A 105 -18.16 7.84 8.44
N GLY A 106 -19.19 7.13 7.98
CA GLY A 106 -20.53 7.19 8.59
C GLY A 106 -20.61 6.62 10.01
N GLN A 107 -19.65 5.77 10.42
CA GLN A 107 -19.56 5.23 11.77
C GLN A 107 -18.85 6.14 12.77
N ARG A 108 -18.09 7.14 12.30
CA ARG A 108 -17.64 8.24 13.16
C ARG A 108 -18.85 9.12 13.44
N LYS A 109 -19.73 8.67 14.35
CA LYS A 109 -20.74 9.53 14.96
C LYS A 109 -20.00 10.76 15.46
N GLU A 110 -20.29 11.93 14.90
CA GLU A 110 -19.82 13.18 15.47
C GLU A 110 -20.16 13.16 16.96
N PRO A 111 -19.18 13.33 17.87
CA PRO A 111 -19.55 13.67 19.22
C PRO A 111 -20.33 14.99 19.08
N LYS A 112 -21.60 15.02 19.48
CA LYS A 112 -22.39 16.25 19.60
C LYS A 112 -21.73 17.19 20.60
N ARG A 113 -20.59 17.78 20.25
CA ARG A 113 -19.90 18.85 20.97
C ARG A 113 -20.60 20.14 20.57
N GLY A 114 -21.78 20.37 21.14
CA GLY A 114 -22.49 21.61 20.83
C GLY A 114 -23.89 21.80 21.39
N LEU A 115 -24.37 21.00 22.34
CA LEU A 115 -25.72 21.23 22.91
C LEU A 115 -25.77 21.54 24.42
N PHE A 116 -24.63 21.75 25.08
CA PHE A 116 -24.61 22.03 26.54
C PHE A 116 -23.90 23.31 27.00
N ALA A 117 -23.58 24.25 26.10
CA ALA A 117 -22.98 25.53 26.51
C ALA A 117 -23.97 26.72 26.50
N ARG A 118 -25.27 26.50 26.74
CA ARG A 118 -26.28 27.56 26.92
C ARG A 118 -27.12 27.42 28.20
N LEU A 119 -26.55 26.91 29.30
CA LEU A 119 -27.31 26.73 30.55
C LEU A 119 -26.70 27.36 31.81
N THR A 120 -25.65 28.18 31.71
CA THR A 120 -25.28 29.08 32.81
C THR A 120 -25.75 30.51 32.52
N GLY A 121 -27.04 30.63 32.26
CA GLY A 121 -27.80 31.83 32.57
C GLY A 121 -28.43 31.66 33.95
N ARG A 122 -27.77 32.20 34.99
CA ARG A 122 -28.36 32.46 36.32
C ARG A 122 -27.64 33.69 36.86
N ARG A 123 -28.16 34.90 36.60
CA ARG A 123 -29.11 35.68 37.44
C ARG A 123 -28.65 35.77 38.90
N GLY A 124 -28.47 37.00 39.37
CA GLY A 124 -28.29 37.38 40.77
C GLY A 124 -27.34 38.55 40.88
#